data_AF-A0A0U3QCH7-F1
#
_entry.id   AF-A0A0U3QCH7-F1
#
_cell.length_a   1.000
_cell.length_b   1.000
_cell.length_c   1.000
_cell.angle_alpha   90.00
_cell.angle_beta   90.00
_cell.angle_gamma   90.00
#
_symmetry.space_group_name_H-M   'P 1'
#
loop_
_entity.id
_entity.type
_entity.pdbx_description
1 polymer ?
#
loop_
_entity_poly.entity_id
_entity_poly.type
_entity_poly.pdbx_seq_one_letter_code
_entity_poly.pdbx_strand_id
1 'polypeptide(L)' 'MFMREGLTVPRCTDKESLLVLYLPDKGLWTASVDRMQASGYQPVPPENPYWAEAGMTFEDPDGHRLVFQNRGWDL' A
#
# COMPACT_ATOMS: atom_id res chain seq x y z
N MET A 1 3.93 -35.63 2.22
CA MET A 1 4.17 -34.18 2.27
C MET A 1 4.34 -33.71 0.83
N PHE A 2 3.32 -33.08 0.24
CA PHE A 2 3.41 -32.57 -1.13
C PHE A 2 4.01 -31.17 -1.07
N MET A 3 5.28 -31.04 -1.44
CA MET A 3 5.83 -29.73 -1.80
C MET A 3 5.18 -29.35 -3.14
N ARG A 4 4.31 -28.35 -3.13
CA ARG A 4 3.97 -27.63 -4.37
C ARG A 4 5.17 -26.74 -4.68
N GLU A 5 5.81 -26.95 -5.82
CA GLU A 5 6.74 -25.97 -6.35
C GLU A 5 5.97 -24.65 -6.54
N GLY A 6 6.45 -23.59 -5.89
CA GLY A 6 5.87 -22.26 -6.05
C GLY A 6 6.12 -21.76 -7.46
N LEU A 7 5.12 -21.10 -8.05
CA LEU A 7 5.29 -20.39 -9.32
C LEU A 7 5.89 -19.02 -9.02
N THR A 8 7.04 -18.70 -9.63
CA THR A 8 7.56 -17.33 -9.62
C THR A 8 6.85 -16.54 -10.71
N VAL A 9 6.14 -15.49 -10.32
CA VAL A 9 5.51 -14.54 -11.24
C VAL A 9 6.37 -13.27 -11.36
N PRO A 10 6.35 -12.56 -12.51
CA PRO A 10 6.99 -11.26 -12.61
C PRO A 10 6.36 -10.26 -11.64
N ARG A 11 7.15 -9.31 -11.15
CA ARG A 11 6.64 -8.17 -10.39
C ARG A 11 5.69 -7.33 -11.26
N CYS A 12 4.65 -6.77 -10.65
CA CYS A 12 3.78 -5.78 -11.27
C CYS A 12 4.58 -4.53 -11.62
N THR A 13 4.45 -4.08 -12.87
CA THR A 13 5.03 -2.81 -13.35
C THR A 13 3.99 -1.71 -13.47
N ASP A 14 2.71 -2.06 -13.35
CA ASP A 14 1.60 -1.11 -13.40
C ASP A 14 1.45 -0.42 -12.05
N LYS A 15 1.77 0.87 -12.03
CA LYS A 15 1.75 1.68 -10.81
C LYS A 15 0.35 2.18 -10.42
N GLU A 16 -0.65 1.97 -11.28
CA GLU A 16 -2.07 2.22 -10.98
C GLU A 16 -2.77 0.94 -10.47
N SER A 17 -2.03 -0.15 -10.26
CA SER A 17 -2.52 -1.31 -9.53
C SER A 17 -2.56 -1.02 -8.03
N LEU A 18 -3.68 -0.44 -7.57
CA LEU A 18 -3.85 0.04 -6.20
C LEU A 18 -4.72 -0.90 -5.35
N LEU A 19 -4.24 -1.23 -4.16
CA LEU A 19 -5.06 -1.61 -3.01
C LEU A 19 -5.17 -0.40 -2.10
N VAL A 20 -6.38 0.13 -1.91
CA VAL A 20 -6.59 1.33 -1.09
C VAL A 20 -7.34 0.96 0.18
N LEU A 21 -6.77 1.29 1.34
CA LEU A 21 -7.39 1.14 2.65
C LEU A 21 -7.74 2.52 3.22
N TYR A 22 -9.03 2.76 3.42
CA TYR A 22 -9.54 4.00 4.01
C TYR A 22 -9.55 3.87 5.54
N LEU A 23 -8.72 4.66 6.19
CA LEU A 23 -8.50 4.66 7.63
C LEU A 23 -8.85 6.06 8.17
N PRO A 24 -10.15 6.37 8.39
CA PRO A 24 -10.57 7.71 8.81
C PRO A 24 -10.05 8.07 10.22
N ASP A 25 -9.83 7.08 11.08
CA ASP A 25 -9.19 7.29 12.37
C ASP A 25 -7.69 7.60 12.17
N LYS A 26 -7.30 8.81 12.57
CA LYS A 26 -5.92 9.29 12.43
C LYS A 26 -4.91 8.49 13.25
N GLY A 27 -5.29 8.01 14.44
CA GLY A 27 -4.41 7.21 15.28
C GLY A 27 -4.10 5.86 14.65
N LEU A 28 -5.13 5.19 14.11
CA LEU A 28 -4.98 3.94 13.37
C LEU A 28 -4.18 4.13 12.08
N TRP A 29 -4.42 5.23 11.36
CA TRP A 29 -3.67 5.56 10.15
C TRP A 29 -2.18 5.77 10.44
N THR A 30 -1.84 6.61 11.43
CA THR A 30 -0.45 6.84 11.83
C THR A 30 0.22 5.55 12.29
N ALA A 31 -0.43 4.76 13.14
CA ALA A 31 0.11 3.48 13.59
C ALA A 31 0.34 2.48 12.45
N SER A 32 -0.48 2.53 11.39
CA SER A 32 -0.34 1.68 10.20
C SER A 32 0.86 2.13 9.35
N VAL A 33 1.02 3.43 9.14
CA VAL A 33 2.19 4.02 8.46
C VAL A 33 3.49 3.69 9.20
N ASP A 34 3.51 3.91 10.52
CA ASP A 34 4.68 3.64 11.35
C ASP A 34 5.07 2.16 11.30
N ARG A 35 4.08 1.25 11.30
CA ARG A 35 4.33 -0.19 11.18
C ARG A 35 4.95 -0.56 9.85
N MET A 36 4.49 0.04 8.74
CA MET A 36 5.08 -0.19 7.42
C MET A 36 6.54 0.26 7.39
N GLN A 37 6.82 1.46 7.88
CA GLN A 37 8.17 2.02 7.94
C GLN A 37 9.10 1.21 8.84
N ALA A 38 8.63 0.81 10.03
CA ALA A 38 9.38 -0.05 10.96
C ALA A 38 9.68 -1.44 10.37
N SER A 39 8.85 -1.91 9.42
CA SER A 39 9.06 -3.15 8.69
C SER A 39 10.01 -3.00 7.49
N GLY A 40 10.55 -1.80 7.25
CA GLY A 40 11.50 -1.50 6.19
C GLY A 40 10.88 -0.97 4.89
N TYR A 41 9.56 -0.86 4.80
CA TYR A 41 8.90 -0.28 3.62
C TYR A 41 8.96 1.23 3.66
N GLN A 42 9.56 1.83 2.64
CA GLN A 42 9.58 3.28 2.49
C GLN A 42 8.37 3.73 1.67
N PRO A 43 7.76 4.88 2.01
CA PRO A 43 6.75 5.48 1.15
C PRO A 43 7.30 5.76 -0.25
N VAL A 44 6.44 5.60 -1.24
CA VAL A 44 6.72 5.86 -2.65
C VAL A 44 5.72 6.90 -3.18
N PRO A 45 6.13 7.80 -4.08
CA PRO A 45 5.20 8.72 -4.70
C PRO A 45 4.10 7.95 -5.46
N PRO A 46 2.81 8.29 -5.27
CA PRO A 46 1.76 7.78 -6.13
C PRO A 46 1.84 8.42 -7.53
N GLU A 47 1.39 7.70 -8.56
CA GLU A 47 1.29 8.26 -9.92
C GLU A 47 0.20 9.35 -9.99
N ASN A 48 -0.97 9.09 -9.41
CA ASN A 48 -2.00 10.11 -9.22
C ASN A 48 -1.74 10.94 -7.93
N PRO A 49 -1.48 12.26 -8.02
CA PRO A 49 -1.22 13.13 -6.86
C PRO A 49 -2.34 13.18 -5.82
N TYR A 50 -3.58 12.84 -6.21
CA TYR A 50 -4.72 12.75 -5.30
C TYR A 50 -4.40 11.88 -4.06
N TRP A 51 -3.68 10.78 -4.25
CA TRP A 51 -3.32 9.86 -3.16
C TRP A 51 -2.30 10.42 -2.17
N ALA A 52 -1.58 11.49 -2.54
CA ALA A 52 -0.63 12.16 -1.65
C ALA A 52 -1.29 13.23 -0.76
N GLU A 53 -2.52 13.67 -1.06
CA GLU A 53 -3.16 14.76 -0.33
C GLU A 53 -3.48 14.43 1.14
N ALA A 54 -3.91 13.19 1.39
CA ALA A 54 -4.28 12.70 2.72
C ALA A 54 -3.94 11.22 2.87
N GLY A 55 -2.96 10.75 2.11
CA GLY A 55 -2.60 9.35 2.06
C GLY A 55 -1.10 9.13 2.09
N MET A 56 -0.73 7.86 2.24
CA MET A 56 0.63 7.38 2.13
C MET A 56 0.63 6.13 1.27
N THR A 57 1.47 6.11 0.24
CA THR A 57 1.57 4.98 -0.69
C THR A 57 2.85 4.20 -0.44
N PHE A 58 2.75 2.88 -0.49
CA PHE A 58 3.85 1.92 -0.38
C PHE A 58 3.83 0.97 -1.59
N GLU A 59 4.95 0.28 -1.82
CA GLU A 59 5.05 -0.83 -2.76
C GLU A 59 5.15 -2.15 -1.99
N ASP A 60 4.35 -3.15 -2.35
CA ASP A 60 4.47 -4.50 -1.80
C ASP A 60 5.61 -5.30 -2.46
N PRO A 61 5.96 -6.50 -1.97
CA PRO A 61 7.04 -7.31 -2.54
C PRO A 61 6.84 -7.69 -4.01
N ASP A 62 5.58 -7.73 -4.47
CA ASP A 62 5.20 -8.12 -5.83
C ASP A 62 5.07 -6.90 -6.76
N GLY A 63 5.25 -5.67 -6.27
CA GLY A 63 5.25 -4.44 -7.06
C GLY A 63 3.92 -3.68 -7.09
N HIS A 64 2.89 -4.16 -6.40
CA HIS A 64 1.60 -3.48 -6.33
C HIS A 64 1.67 -2.28 -5.37
N ARG A 65 0.78 -1.30 -5.56
CA ARG A 65 0.68 -0.13 -4.68
C ARG A 65 -0.33 -0.38 -3.58
N LEU A 66 0.09 -0.13 -2.35
CA LEU A 66 -0.79 -0.08 -1.18
C LEU A 66 -0.92 1.36 -0.72
N VAL A 67 -2.15 1.88 -0.68
CA VAL A 67 -2.43 3.25 -0.24
C VAL A 67 -3.17 3.21 1.09
N PHE A 68 -2.64 3.86 2.11
CA PHE A 68 -3.38 4.17 3.33
C PHE A 68 -3.94 5.58 3.22
N GLN A 69 -5.26 5.70 3.06
CA GLN A 69 -5.94 6.99 2.91
C GLN A 69 -6.57 7.41 4.24
N ASN A 70 -6.15 8.55 4.81
CA ASN A 70 -6.73 9.10 6.04
C ASN A 70 -7.99 9.93 5.75
N ARG A 71 -8.96 9.31 5.09
CA ARG A 71 -10.29 9.88 4.82
C ARG A 71 -11.34 8.80 5.01
N GLY A 72 -12.58 9.21 5.26
CA GLY A 72 -13.74 8.32 5.13
C GLY A 72 -13.98 7.97 3.66
N TRP A 73 -14.59 6.82 3.41
CA TRP A 73 -15.21 6.54 2.13
C TRP A 73 -16.67 6.97 2.24
N ASP A 74 -16.94 8.21 1.90
CA ASP A 74 -18.30 8.74 1.82
C ASP A 74 -18.75 8.64 0.36
N LEU A 75 -19.82 7.88 0.11
CA LEU A 75 -20.44 7.72 -1.22
C LEU A 75 -21.36 8.90 -1.56
#